data_AF-A0A4Z0GVQ3-F1
#
_entry.id   AF-A0A4Z0GVQ3-F1
#
_cell.length_a   1.000
_cell.length_b   1.000
_cell.length_c   1.000
_cell.angle_alpha   90.00
_cell.angle_beta   90.00
_cell.angle_gamma   90.00
#
_symmetry.space_group_name_H-M   'P 1'
#
loop_
_entity.id
_entity.type
_entity.pdbx_description
1 polymer ?
#
loop_
_entity_poly.entity_id
_entity_poly.type
_entity_poly.pdbx_seq_one_letter_code
_entity_poly.pdbx_strand_id
1 'polypeptide(L)'
;MNSNVKKELDYELRDEHFASKEIVLEKNSQPVTIKERVRDLWNKEIEIPVVPLATSIVIALTMTVVPYTTKTPQPKSGIVEIDGSYYWQDRVEELRENAD
;
A
#
# COMPACT_ATOMS: atom_id res chain seq x y z
N MET A 1 45.16 -30.93 15.27
CA MET A 1 44.39 -31.09 16.53
C MET A 1 42.95 -30.71 16.23
N ASN A 2 42.03 -31.68 16.12
CA ASN A 2 40.55 -31.54 16.14
C ASN A 2 39.82 -32.83 15.69
N SER A 3 40.47 -34.00 15.72
CA SER A 3 39.81 -35.27 15.39
C SER A 3 38.80 -35.72 16.45
N ASN A 4 38.97 -35.31 17.71
CA ASN A 4 38.03 -35.62 18.79
C ASN A 4 36.72 -34.84 18.65
N VAL A 5 36.79 -33.54 18.37
CA VAL A 5 35.59 -32.70 18.14
C VAL A 5 34.74 -33.25 17.01
N LYS A 6 35.37 -33.68 15.90
CA LYS A 6 34.64 -34.26 14.77
C LYS A 6 33.97 -35.59 15.12
N LYS A 7 34.62 -36.43 15.91
CA LYS A 7 34.07 -37.73 16.35
C LYS A 7 32.90 -37.59 17.31
N GLU A 8 32.97 -36.60 18.19
CA GLU A 8 31.93 -36.29 19.16
C GLU A 8 30.69 -35.72 18.44
N LEU A 9 30.91 -34.81 17.49
CA LEU A 9 29.85 -34.28 16.64
C LEU A 9 29.19 -35.35 15.75
N ASP A 10 29.96 -36.26 15.16
CA ASP A 10 29.44 -37.41 14.38
C ASP A 10 28.78 -38.49 15.27
N TYR A 11 28.98 -38.45 16.60
CA TYR A 11 28.26 -39.30 17.54
C TYR A 11 26.93 -38.66 17.94
N GLU A 12 26.92 -37.36 18.23
CA GLU A 12 25.72 -36.59 18.54
C GLU A 12 24.73 -36.51 17.37
N LEU A 13 25.24 -36.34 16.14
CA LEU A 13 24.40 -36.25 14.93
C LEU A 13 23.98 -37.62 14.37
N ARG A 14 24.42 -38.73 14.98
CA ARG A 14 24.18 -40.08 14.45
C ARG A 14 22.70 -40.47 14.48
N ASP A 15 21.98 -39.98 15.48
CA ASP A 15 20.54 -40.21 15.67
C ASP A 15 19.69 -39.11 15.01
N GLU A 16 20.29 -37.97 14.68
CA GLU A 16 19.65 -36.84 14.00
C GLU A 16 19.77 -36.98 12.48
N HIS A 17 18.96 -37.87 11.90
CA HIS A 17 18.80 -37.94 10.45
C HIS A 17 17.69 -36.98 10.00
N PHE A 18 18.04 -35.98 9.18
CA PHE A 18 17.04 -35.14 8.51
C PHE A 18 16.16 -36.04 7.64
N ALA A 19 14.97 -36.38 8.14
CA ALA A 19 14.05 -37.35 7.56
C ALA A 19 13.63 -37.03 6.11
N SER A 20 13.81 -35.79 5.68
CA SER A 20 13.64 -35.40 4.28
C SER A 20 14.41 -34.13 4.00
N LYS A 21 15.62 -34.30 3.47
CA LYS A 21 16.44 -33.21 2.93
C LYS A 21 15.67 -32.41 1.87
N GLU A 22 14.85 -33.10 1.08
CA GLU A 22 13.96 -32.53 0.06
C GLU A 22 12.89 -31.61 0.67
N ILE A 23 12.24 -31.99 1.77
CA ILE A 23 11.22 -31.16 2.42
C ILE A 23 11.83 -29.88 3.03
N VAL A 24 13.06 -29.97 3.57
CA VAL A 24 13.77 -28.79 4.09
C VAL A 24 14.18 -27.84 2.96
N LEU A 25 14.61 -28.38 1.81
CA LEU A 25 14.94 -27.60 0.63
C LEU A 25 13.70 -26.98 -0.03
N GLU A 26 12.58 -27.69 -0.07
CA GLU A 26 11.31 -27.21 -0.62
C GLU A 26 10.71 -26.10 0.25
N LYS A 27 10.74 -26.24 1.59
CA LYS A 27 10.29 -25.19 2.52
C LYS A 27 11.18 -23.94 2.54
N ASN A 28 12.49 -24.08 2.30
CA ASN A 28 13.43 -22.97 2.26
C ASN A 28 13.65 -22.40 0.84
N SER A 29 13.06 -23.01 -0.19
CA SER A 29 13.09 -22.45 -1.53
C SER A 29 12.23 -21.19 -1.53
N GLN A 30 12.84 -20.04 -1.83
CA GLN A 30 12.13 -18.78 -1.91
C GLN A 30 10.92 -18.89 -2.85
N PRO A 31 9.78 -18.25 -2.53
CA PRO A 31 8.56 -18.37 -3.32
C PRO A 31 8.86 -18.01 -4.78
N VAL A 32 8.68 -19.00 -5.66
CA VAL A 32 9.08 -18.93 -7.07
C VAL A 32 8.07 -18.10 -7.87
N THR A 33 6.84 -17.97 -7.34
CA THR A 33 5.72 -17.33 -8.04
C THR A 33 5.06 -16.21 -7.22
N ILE A 34 4.57 -15.17 -7.89
CA ILE A 34 3.84 -14.04 -7.26
C ILE A 34 2.63 -14.53 -6.46
N LYS A 35 1.93 -15.57 -6.94
CA LYS A 35 0.80 -16.21 -6.25
C LYS A 35 1.22 -16.84 -4.92
N GLU A 36 2.40 -17.46 -4.86
CA GLU A 36 2.94 -18.06 -3.64
C GLU A 36 3.37 -16.98 -2.67
N ARG A 37 3.97 -15.89 -3.15
CA ARG A 37 4.29 -14.70 -2.36
C ARG A 37 3.05 -14.08 -1.70
N VAL A 38 1.95 -13.98 -2.44
CA VAL A 38 0.68 -13.48 -1.90
C VAL A 38 0.16 -14.45 -0.86
N ARG A 39 0.13 -15.77 -1.16
CA ARG A 39 -0.31 -16.78 -0.19
C ARG A 39 0.53 -16.79 1.09
N ASP A 40 1.85 -16.62 0.99
CA ASP A 40 2.75 -16.50 2.13
C ASP A 40 2.56 -15.19 2.89
N LEU A 41 2.18 -14.11 2.19
CA LEU A 41 1.73 -12.89 2.85
C LEU A 41 0.48 -13.18 3.69
N TRP A 42 -0.54 -13.79 3.08
CA TRP A 42 -1.80 -14.13 3.76
C TRP A 42 -1.65 -15.15 4.89
N ASN A 43 -0.68 -16.07 4.80
CA ASN A 43 -0.39 -17.08 5.83
C ASN A 43 0.55 -16.59 6.93
N LYS A 44 1.41 -15.60 6.67
CA LYS A 44 2.10 -14.90 7.76
C LYS A 44 1.02 -14.21 8.58
N GLU A 45 1.10 -14.33 9.89
CA GLU A 45 0.31 -13.52 10.82
C GLU A 45 0.62 -12.05 10.54
N ILE A 46 -0.18 -11.46 9.65
CA ILE A 46 -0.03 -10.08 9.24
C ILE A 46 -0.50 -9.23 10.43
N GLU A 47 0.41 -8.82 11.31
CA GLU A 47 0.21 -7.71 12.26
C GLU A 47 0.21 -6.36 11.51
N ILE A 48 -0.42 -6.28 10.33
CA ILE A 48 -0.71 -4.98 9.75
C ILE A 48 -1.88 -4.44 10.55
N PRO A 49 -1.74 -3.25 11.16
CA PRO A 49 -2.86 -2.64 11.84
C PRO A 49 -3.96 -2.40 10.80
N VAL A 50 -4.97 -3.27 10.81
CA VAL A 50 -6.01 -3.35 9.76
C VAL A 50 -6.78 -2.04 9.68
N VAL A 51 -7.00 -1.41 10.83
CA VAL A 51 -7.71 -0.13 10.95
C VAL A 51 -7.02 0.98 10.16
N PRO A 52 -5.75 1.37 10.42
CA PRO A 52 -5.10 2.42 9.65
C PRO A 52 -4.95 2.08 8.16
N LEU A 53 -4.64 0.82 7.82
CA LEU A 53 -4.55 0.41 6.42
C LEU A 53 -5.89 0.59 5.69
N ALA A 54 -6.99 0.07 6.25
CA ALA A 54 -8.31 0.21 5.68
C ALA A 54 -8.73 1.68 5.56
N THR A 55 -8.47 2.49 6.58
CA THR A 55 -8.79 3.93 6.53
C THR A 55 -8.02 4.65 5.43
N SER A 56 -6.73 4.36 5.23
CA SER A 56 -5.94 4.97 4.15
C SER A 56 -6.48 4.62 2.76
N ILE A 57 -6.92 3.36 2.57
CA ILE A 57 -7.49 2.89 1.31
C ILE A 57 -8.81 3.61 1.03
N VAL A 58 -9.68 3.71 2.04
CA VAL A 58 -10.96 4.43 1.92
C VAL A 58 -10.72 5.91 1.61
N ILE A 59 -9.79 6.57 2.31
CA ILE A 59 -9.47 7.97 2.06
C ILE A 59 -8.95 8.16 0.62
N ALA A 60 -8.02 7.33 0.17
CA ALA A 60 -7.49 7.40 -1.20
C ALA A 60 -8.59 7.17 -2.26
N LEU A 61 -9.48 6.21 -2.03
CA LEU A 61 -10.63 5.95 -2.91
C LEU A 61 -11.62 7.12 -2.90
N THR A 62 -11.91 7.70 -1.75
CA THR A 62 -12.82 8.86 -1.69
C THR A 62 -12.23 10.07 -2.41
N MET A 63 -10.95 10.40 -2.19
CA MET A 63 -10.29 11.51 -2.89
C MET A 63 -10.25 11.32 -4.40
N THR A 64 -10.13 10.09 -4.89
CA THR A 64 -10.07 9.80 -6.32
C THR A 64 -11.45 9.68 -6.94
N VAL A 65 -12.39 8.96 -6.33
CA VAL A 65 -13.69 8.62 -6.92
C VAL A 65 -14.72 9.73 -6.74
N VAL A 66 -14.76 10.38 -5.57
CA VAL A 66 -15.73 11.46 -5.28
C VAL A 66 -15.73 12.55 -6.35
N PRO A 67 -14.58 13.14 -6.76
CA PRO A 67 -14.60 14.22 -7.77
C PRO A 67 -15.07 13.78 -9.15
N TYR A 68 -14.99 12.49 -9.50
CA TYR A 68 -15.54 11.98 -10.76
C TYR A 68 -17.05 11.71 -10.71
N THR A 69 -17.60 11.38 -9.53
CA THR A 69 -19.04 11.13 -9.37
C THR A 69 -19.82 12.39 -9.04
N THR A 70 -19.22 13.33 -8.32
CA THR A 70 -19.83 14.63 -8.07
C THR A 70 -19.54 15.51 -9.28
N LYS A 71 -20.59 15.89 -10.04
CA LYS A 71 -20.54 17.08 -10.89
C LYS A 71 -20.50 18.31 -9.98
N THR A 72 -19.40 18.47 -9.25
CA THR A 72 -19.15 19.71 -8.52
C THR A 72 -19.03 20.78 -9.60
N PRO A 73 -19.88 21.81 -9.61
CA PRO A 73 -19.61 22.95 -10.48
C PRO A 73 -18.20 23.39 -10.14
N GLN A 74 -17.28 23.30 -11.10
CA GLN A 74 -15.99 23.93 -10.93
C GLN A 74 -16.33 25.40 -10.61
N PRO A 75 -15.91 25.94 -9.46
CA PRO A 75 -16.11 27.34 -9.24
C PRO A 75 -15.43 28.02 -10.42
N LYS A 76 -16.14 28.94 -11.08
CA LYS A 76 -15.55 29.79 -12.13
C LYS A 76 -14.62 30.78 -11.43
N SER A 77 -13.67 30.28 -10.64
CA SER A 77 -12.67 31.06 -9.95
C SER A 77 -11.60 31.45 -10.96
N GLY A 78 -11.97 32.38 -11.83
CA GLY A 78 -11.08 33.15 -12.67
C GLY A 78 -10.89 34.54 -12.08
N ILE A 79 -9.72 35.10 -12.31
CA ILE A 79 -9.53 36.55 -12.19
C ILE A 79 -9.92 37.15 -13.53
N VAL A 80 -10.83 38.11 -13.52
CA VAL A 80 -11.22 38.88 -14.71
C VAL A 80 -10.66 40.29 -14.61
N GLU A 81 -10.19 40.82 -15.72
CA GLU A 81 -9.75 42.21 -15.81
C GLU A 81 -10.92 43.08 -16.28
N ILE A 82 -11.28 44.07 -15.47
CA ILE A 82 -12.31 45.06 -15.78
C ILE A 82 -11.69 46.43 -15.56
N ASP A 83 -11.63 47.24 -16.62
CA ASP A 83 -11.10 48.61 -16.58
C ASP A 83 -9.69 48.72 -15.96
N GLY A 84 -8.80 47.81 -16.36
CA GLY A 84 -7.41 47.75 -15.87
C GLY A 84 -7.25 47.28 -14.42
N SER A 85 -8.33 46.85 -13.77
CA SER A 85 -8.33 46.29 -12.42
C SER A 85 -8.73 44.82 -12.42
N TYR A 86 -8.08 44.03 -11.57
CA TYR A 86 -8.29 42.59 -11.47
C TYR A 86 -9.33 42.26 -10.39
N TYR A 87 -10.39 41.55 -10.78
CA TYR A 87 -11.49 41.16 -9.89
C TYR A 87 -11.71 39.66 -9.90
N TRP A 88 -12.25 39.15 -8.79
CA TRP A 88 -12.75 37.78 -8.72
C TRP A 88 -14.04 37.68 -9.53
N GLN A 89 -14.06 36.78 -10.51
CA GLN A 89 -15.21 36.57 -11.40
C GLN A 89 -16.51 36.32 -10.63
N ASP A 90 -16.44 35.52 -9.56
CA ASP A 90 -17.60 35.18 -8.72
C ASP A 90 -18.24 36.43 -8.10
N ARG A 91 -17.44 37.42 -7.71
CA ARG A 91 -17.91 38.67 -7.09
C ARG A 91 -18.51 39.63 -8.10
N VAL A 92 -18.00 39.62 -9.33
CA VAL A 92 -18.56 40.44 -10.42
C VAL A 92 -19.94 39.92 -10.82
N GLU A 93 -20.09 38.59 -10.94
CA GLU A 93 -21.39 38.00 -11.29
C GLU A 93 -22.43 38.24 -10.18
N GLU A 94 -22.05 38.11 -8.90
CA GLU A 94 -22.91 38.42 -7.76
C GLU A 94 -23.37 39.90 -7.76
N LEU A 95 -22.45 40.84 -8.02
CA LEU A 95 -22.81 42.26 -8.11
C LEU A 95 -23.72 42.56 -9.31
N ARG A 96 -23.56 41.82 -10.41
CA ARG A 96 -24.40 41.96 -11.60
C ARG A 96 -25.82 41.46 -11.37
N GLU A 97 -25.96 40.30 -10.73
CA GLU A 97 -27.26 39.71 -10.40
C GLU A 97 -28.05 40.56 -9.39
N ASN A 98 -27.38 41.20 -8.44
CA ASN A 98 -28.02 42.10 -7.48
C ASN A 98 -28.34 43.52 -8.03
N ALA A 99 -27.90 43.82 -9.25
CA ALA A 99 -28.10 45.13 -9.89
C ALA A 99 -29.22 45.15 -10.95
N ASP A 100 -29.75 43.97 -11.31
CA ASP A 100 -30.98 43.79 -12.11
C ASP A 100 -32.23 43.68 -11.20
#